data_AF-A0A968CTG5-F1
#
_entry.id   AF-A0A968CTG5-F1
#
_cell.length_a   1.000
_cell.length_b   1.000
_cell.length_c   1.000
_cell.angle_alpha   90.00
_cell.angle_beta   90.00
_cell.angle_gamma   90.00
#
_symmetry.space_group_name_H-M   'P 1'
#
loop_
_entity.id
_entity.type
_entity.pdbx_description
1 polymer ?
#
loop_
_entity_poly.entity_id
_entity_poly.type
_entity_poly.pdbx_seq_one_letter_code
_entity_poly.pdbx_strand_id
1 'polypeptide(L)'
;GRRAAISIDIYLGGDGTLELGIGNAECGNGQPDYDGKREAGFVELKRVEVPSLPLNQRHAGFSEVELCYSDEQVKTEMHRCLQCDLEICLAKQRRIEELDS
;
A
#
# COMPACT_ATOMS: atom_id res chain seq x y z
N GLY A 1 14.47 -5.45 11.85
CA GLY A 1 13.42 -6.08 11.01
C GLY A 1 13.24 -7.55 11.38
N ARG A 2 12.08 -8.16 11.07
CA ARG A 2 11.52 -9.45 11.57
C ARG A 2 12.44 -10.39 12.37
N ARG A 3 13.57 -10.82 11.82
CA ARG A 3 14.57 -11.65 12.53
C ARG A 3 15.01 -11.06 13.89
N ALA A 4 15.21 -9.74 13.95
CA ALA A 4 15.53 -9.04 15.18
C ALA A 4 14.34 -9.06 16.18
N ALA A 5 13.11 -8.93 15.69
CA ALA A 5 11.92 -8.99 16.54
C ALA A 5 11.71 -10.40 17.11
N ILE A 6 11.91 -11.45 16.30
CA ILE A 6 11.86 -12.85 16.75
C ILE A 6 12.93 -13.11 17.81
N SER A 7 14.17 -12.64 17.59
CA SER A 7 15.24 -12.85 18.58
C SER A 7 15.00 -12.11 19.90
N ILE A 8 14.38 -10.93 19.84
CA ILE A 8 14.00 -10.16 21.04
C ILE A 8 12.91 -10.90 21.81
N ASP A 9 11.89 -11.40 21.12
CA ASP A 9 10.79 -12.14 21.74
C ASP A 9 11.27 -13.40 22.47
N ILE A 10 12.08 -14.23 21.79
CA ILE A 10 12.70 -15.43 22.38
C ILE A 10 13.56 -15.04 23.60
N TYR A 11 14.34 -13.96 23.49
CA TYR A 11 15.20 -13.50 24.59
C TYR A 11 14.40 -13.06 25.82
N LEU A 12 13.19 -12.53 25.63
CA LEU A 12 12.28 -12.11 26.70
C LEU A 12 11.41 -13.25 27.23
N GLY A 13 11.60 -14.49 26.75
CA GLY A 13 10.87 -15.67 27.19
C GLY A 13 9.60 -15.96 26.39
N GLY A 14 9.40 -15.29 25.26
CA GLY A 14 8.40 -15.65 24.25
C GLY A 14 8.83 -16.88 23.43
N ASP A 15 7.93 -17.37 22.58
CA ASP A 15 8.15 -18.55 21.74
C ASP A 15 8.73 -18.22 20.36
N GLY A 16 8.95 -16.94 20.05
CA GLY A 16 9.41 -16.47 18.74
C GLY A 16 8.32 -16.51 17.67
N THR A 17 7.07 -16.81 18.03
CA THR A 17 5.95 -16.88 17.10
C THR A 17 5.39 -15.49 16.87
N LEU A 18 5.94 -14.81 15.86
CA LEU A 18 5.31 -13.60 15.34
C LEU A 18 4.29 -14.00 14.27
N GLU A 19 3.03 -14.16 14.67
CA GLU A 19 1.87 -14.19 13.76
C GLU A 19 1.69 -12.80 13.11
N LEU A 20 2.57 -12.51 12.16
CA LEU A 20 2.31 -11.48 11.17
C LEU A 20 1.31 -12.09 10.19
N GLY A 21 0.05 -11.65 10.24
CA GLY A 21 -1.09 -12.07 9.41
C GLY A 21 -0.88 -11.84 7.91
N ILE A 22 0.15 -12.46 7.36
CA ILE A 22 0.59 -12.39 5.97
C ILE A 22 0.34 -13.74 5.27
N GLY A 23 0.16 -14.82 6.03
CA GLY A 23 0.01 -16.17 5.48
C GLY A 23 -1.38 -16.49 4.95
N ASN A 24 -2.43 -15.98 5.60
CA ASN A 24 -3.82 -16.41 5.35
C ASN A 24 -4.79 -15.24 5.12
N ALA A 25 -4.29 -14.06 4.78
CA ALA A 25 -5.18 -13.05 4.23
C ALA A 25 -5.58 -13.55 2.83
N GLU A 26 -6.75 -14.18 2.73
CA GLU A 26 -7.37 -14.50 1.44
C GLU A 26 -7.32 -13.24 0.54
N CYS A 27 -6.84 -13.39 -0.69
CA CYS A 27 -6.63 -12.23 -1.55
C CYS A 27 -7.97 -11.54 -1.78
N GLY A 28 -8.06 -10.25 -1.43
CA GLY A 28 -9.28 -9.47 -1.59
C GLY A 28 -10.28 -9.57 -0.44
N ASN A 29 -9.91 -10.12 0.73
CA ASN A 29 -10.81 -10.12 1.89
C ASN A 29 -11.20 -8.68 2.27
N GLY A 30 -12.48 -8.33 2.08
CA GLY A 30 -13.02 -6.99 2.33
C GLY A 30 -12.93 -6.00 1.17
N GLN A 31 -12.51 -6.42 -0.03
CA GLN A 31 -12.56 -5.57 -1.23
C GLN A 31 -13.86 -5.82 -2.02
N PRO A 32 -14.48 -4.75 -2.57
CA PRO A 32 -15.62 -4.91 -3.49
C PRO A 32 -15.20 -5.72 -4.72
N ASP A 33 -16.19 -6.31 -5.41
CA ASP A 33 -15.99 -7.10 -6.64
C ASP A 33 -15.00 -6.43 -7.60
N TYR A 34 -13.78 -6.97 -7.63
CA TYR A 34 -12.73 -6.47 -8.51
C TYR A 34 -12.94 -7.03 -9.91
N ASP A 35 -13.46 -6.20 -10.83
CA ASP A 35 -13.79 -6.62 -12.19
C ASP A 35 -12.66 -6.40 -13.21
N GLY A 36 -11.51 -5.88 -12.76
CA GLY A 36 -10.35 -5.62 -13.60
C GLY A 36 -10.50 -4.47 -14.60
N LYS A 37 -11.63 -3.75 -14.62
CA LYS A 37 -11.81 -2.63 -15.54
C LYS A 37 -11.04 -1.40 -15.07
N ARG A 38 -10.78 -0.50 -16.00
CA ARG A 38 -10.18 0.81 -15.74
C ARG A 38 -11.09 1.89 -16.30
N GLU A 39 -11.13 3.02 -15.63
CA GLU A 39 -11.88 4.18 -16.11
C GLU A 39 -11.32 4.65 -17.46
N ALA A 40 -12.20 5.10 -18.35
CA ALA A 40 -11.78 5.68 -19.61
C ALA A 40 -10.96 6.94 -19.34
N GLY A 41 -9.79 7.06 -19.98
CA GLY A 41 -8.87 8.18 -19.73
C GLY A 41 -7.89 7.96 -18.57
N PHE A 42 -7.79 6.74 -18.02
CA PHE A 42 -6.90 6.46 -16.89
C PHE A 42 -5.43 6.79 -17.17
N VAL A 43 -4.95 6.54 -18.38
CA VAL A 43 -3.55 6.80 -18.79
C VAL A 43 -3.22 8.29 -18.78
N GLU A 44 -4.24 9.11 -19.03
CA GLU A 44 -4.17 10.56 -19.09
C GLU A 44 -4.23 11.22 -17.70
N LEU A 45 -4.58 10.47 -16.64
CA LEU A 45 -4.64 10.96 -15.27
C LEU A 45 -3.24 11.35 -14.77
N LYS A 46 -3.01 12.65 -14.63
CA LYS A 46 -1.79 13.21 -14.07
C LYS A 46 -1.76 13.09 -12.55
N ARG A 47 -0.54 12.96 -12.03
CA ARG A 47 -0.30 13.01 -10.59
C ARG A 47 -0.69 14.38 -10.05
N VAL A 48 -1.36 14.40 -8.91
CA VAL A 48 -1.68 15.64 -8.20
C VAL A 48 -0.39 16.21 -7.59
N GLU A 49 -0.10 17.47 -7.85
CA GLU A 49 1.04 18.15 -7.22
C GLU A 49 0.79 18.32 -5.71
N VAL A 50 1.78 17.92 -4.92
CA VAL A 50 1.74 18.08 -3.46
C VAL A 50 1.92 19.57 -3.14
N PRO A 51 1.03 20.18 -2.35
CA PRO A 51 1.22 21.52 -1.83
C PRO A 51 2.60 21.65 -1.18
N SER A 52 3.35 22.71 -1.49
CA SER A 52 4.67 22.89 -0.93
C SER A 52 4.94 24.32 -0.51
N LEU A 53 5.82 24.48 0.49
CA LEU A 53 6.22 25.76 1.01
C LEU A 53 6.85 26.62 -0.09
N PRO A 54 6.57 27.93 -0.17
CA PRO A 54 7.21 28.83 -1.14
C PRO A 54 8.74 28.81 -1.02
N LEU A 55 9.45 28.87 -2.16
CA LEU A 55 10.91 28.74 -2.21
C LEU A 55 11.65 29.70 -1.26
N ASN A 56 11.18 30.96 -1.17
CA ASN A 56 11.77 31.98 -0.30
C ASN A 56 11.67 31.64 1.20
N GLN A 57 10.76 30.76 1.60
CA GLN A 57 10.56 30.36 2.99
C GLN A 57 11.29 29.06 3.34
N ARG A 58 11.75 28.29 2.34
CA ARG A 58 12.43 26.99 2.55
C ARG A 58 13.80 27.11 3.21
N HIS A 59 14.42 28.30 3.15
CA HIS A 59 15.75 28.54 3.71
C HIS A 59 15.73 29.12 5.13
N ALA A 60 14.56 29.53 5.62
CA ALA A 60 14.44 30.24 6.90
C ALA A 60 14.48 29.31 8.14
N GLY A 61 14.53 28.00 7.96
CA GLY A 61 14.55 27.03 9.04
C GLY A 61 14.42 25.58 8.57
N PHE A 62 13.91 24.72 9.45
CA PHE A 62 13.71 23.27 9.22
C PHE A 62 12.22 22.90 9.11
N SER A 63 11.39 23.85 8.69
CA SER A 63 9.97 23.59 8.44
C SER A 63 9.78 22.59 7.30
N GLU A 64 8.73 21.78 7.40
CA GLU A 64 8.37 20.82 6.35
C GLU A 64 8.10 21.55 5.03
N VAL A 65 8.69 21.04 3.94
CA VAL A 65 8.59 21.67 2.63
C VAL A 65 7.38 21.15 1.87
N GLU A 66 7.07 19.86 1.94
CA GLU A 66 5.87 19.27 1.36
C GLU A 66 4.77 19.24 2.42
N LEU A 67 3.65 19.90 2.16
CA LEU A 67 2.62 20.18 3.17
C LEU A 67 1.52 19.11 3.19
N CYS A 68 1.82 17.90 2.72
CA CYS A 68 0.87 16.81 2.49
C CYS A 68 -0.27 17.15 1.51
N TYR A 69 -1.01 16.13 1.10
CA TYR A 69 -2.23 16.29 0.31
C TYR A 69 -3.42 16.73 1.17
N SER A 70 -4.33 17.50 0.60
CA SER A 70 -5.68 17.65 1.16
C SER A 70 -6.49 16.35 1.03
N ASP A 71 -7.57 16.20 1.79
CA ASP A 71 -8.45 15.04 1.72
C ASP A 71 -8.97 14.77 0.29
N GLU A 72 -9.25 15.82 -0.47
CA GLU A 72 -9.68 15.73 -1.87
C GLU A 72 -8.55 15.23 -2.76
N GLN A 73 -7.34 15.77 -2.58
CA GLN A 73 -6.16 15.35 -3.34
C GLN A 73 -5.78 13.90 -3.05
N VAL A 74 -5.90 13.47 -1.79
CA VAL A 74 -5.71 12.07 -1.39
C VAL A 74 -6.68 11.17 -2.15
N LYS A 75 -7.98 11.50 -2.16
CA LYS A 75 -8.99 10.71 -2.89
C LYS A 75 -8.63 10.60 -4.37
N THR A 76 -8.28 11.71 -5.02
CA THR A 76 -7.88 11.70 -6.43
C THR A 76 -6.66 10.82 -6.69
N GLU A 77 -5.61 10.93 -5.86
CA GLU A 77 -4.40 10.12 -6.06
C GLU A 77 -4.65 8.63 -5.75
N MET A 78 -5.50 8.31 -4.78
CA MET A 78 -5.89 6.92 -4.47
C MET A 78 -6.58 6.24 -5.67
N HIS A 79 -7.42 6.96 -6.41
CA HIS A 79 -8.08 6.44 -7.61
C HIS A 79 -7.13 6.20 -8.80
N ARG A 80 -5.90 6.75 -8.76
CA ARG A 80 -4.85 6.47 -9.76
C ARG A 80 -4.09 5.18 -9.49
N CYS A 81 -4.41 4.44 -8.43
CA CYS A 81 -3.79 3.15 -8.17
C CYS A 81 -4.19 2.12 -9.23
N LEU A 82 -3.20 1.45 -9.83
CA LEU A 82 -3.43 0.37 -10.80
C LEU A 82 -3.92 -0.94 -10.17
N GLN A 83 -3.87 -1.06 -8.84
CA GLN A 83 -4.19 -2.29 -8.11
C GLN A 83 -3.39 -3.53 -8.58
N CYS A 84 -2.18 -3.33 -9.11
CA CYS A 84 -1.35 -4.42 -9.66
C CYS A 84 -0.99 -5.49 -8.60
N ASP A 85 -0.77 -5.09 -7.35
CA ASP A 85 -0.49 -6.03 -6.25
C ASP A 85 -1.69 -6.95 -5.99
N LEU A 86 -2.92 -6.41 -6.07
CA LEU A 86 -4.15 -7.19 -5.96
C LEU A 86 -4.25 -8.19 -7.12
N GLU A 87 -3.98 -7.75 -8.36
CA GLU A 87 -4.00 -8.62 -9.54
C GLU A 87 -3.01 -9.78 -9.42
N ILE A 88 -1.80 -9.50 -8.93
CA ILE A 88 -0.78 -10.52 -8.66
C ILE A 88 -1.25 -11.50 -7.58
N CYS A 89 -1.87 -10.99 -6.51
CA CYS A 89 -2.43 -11.81 -5.44
C CYS A 89 -3.50 -12.77 -5.99
N LEU A 90 -4.50 -12.23 -6.69
CA LEU A 90 -5.58 -13.01 -7.29
C LEU A 90 -5.05 -14.03 -8.32
N ALA A 91 -4.04 -13.67 -9.12
CA ALA A 91 -3.43 -14.58 -10.07
C ALA A 91 -2.67 -15.74 -9.38
N LYS A 92 -2.03 -15.49 -8.25
CA LYS A 92 -1.39 -16.55 -7.45
C LYS A 92 -2.42 -17.47 -6.84
N GLN A 93 -3.50 -16.93 -6.29
CA GLN A 93 -4.57 -17.71 -5.68
C GLN A 93 -5.21 -18.66 -6.71
N ARG A 94 -5.58 -18.16 -7.90
CA ARG A 94 -6.12 -19.01 -8.98
C ARG A 94 -5.18 -20.17 -9.35
N ARG A 95 -3.87 -19.93 -9.41
CA ARG A 95 -2.90 -20.99 -9.70
C ARG A 95 -2.84 -22.07 -8.61
N ILE A 96 -3.01 -21.68 -7.34
CA ILE A 96 -3.07 -22.63 -6.23
C ILE A 96 -4.33 -23.48 -6.34
N GLU A 97 -5.49 -22.84 -6.58
CA GLU A 97 -6.77 -23.52 -6.79
C GLU A 97 -6.74 -24.52 -7.98
N GLU A 98 -6.06 -24.17 -9.08
CA GLU A 98 -5.84 -25.06 -10.24
C GLU A 98 -4.93 -26.26 -9.93
N LEU A 99 -3.98 -26.12 -9.00
CA LEU A 99 -3.04 -27.18 -8.61
C LEU A 99 -3.65 -28.15 -7.58
N ASP A 100 -4.59 -27.65 -6.78
CA ASP A 100 -5.31 -28.42 -5.75
C ASP A 100 -6.55 -29.15 -6.31
N SER A 101 -6.91 -28.94 -7.59
CA SER A 101 -8.01 -29.60 -8.31
C SER A 101 -7.55 -30.78 -9.17
#